data_AF-A0A2W6ZKR2-F1
#
_entry.id   AF-A0A2W6ZKR2-F1
#
_cell.length_a   1.000
_cell.length_b   1.000
_cell.length_c   1.000
_cell.angle_alpha   90.00
_cell.angle_beta   90.00
_cell.angle_gamma   90.00
#
_symmetry.space_group_name_H-M   'P 1'
#
loop_
_entity.id
_entity.type
_entity.pdbx_description
1 polymer ?
#
loop_
_entity_poly.entity_id
_entity_poly.type
_entity_poly.pdbx_seq_one_letter_code
_entity_poly.pdbx_strand_id
1 'polypeptide(L)'
;MEGYRVFVEGENWFEITGRSFSVKVSEKPDIVAIANHQGFVEDCKTGRKKNSDLYQVLIYLLLVPISIQRCRGLDLQGRLVYPDGVMEIQADQVDEGFKEQFRGAIATLSNSTPARKVPSYQECRYCDISAQYCSERVDAKPDQDLEKHDLF
;
A
#
# COMPACT_ATOMS: atom_id res chain seq x y z
N MET A 1 16.66 -30.08 5.86
CA MET A 1 16.19 -28.79 5.31
C MET A 1 14.97 -28.41 6.10
N GLU A 2 15.05 -27.36 6.92
CA GLU A 2 13.84 -26.80 7.53
C GLU A 2 13.26 -25.78 6.55
N GLY A 3 12.02 -26.02 6.10
CA GLY A 3 11.29 -25.11 5.23
C GLY A 3 10.67 -23.95 6.02
N TYR A 4 10.03 -23.03 5.30
CA TYR A 4 9.26 -21.95 5.94
C TYR A 4 8.02 -22.51 6.63
N ARG A 5 7.73 -22.01 7.83
CA ARG A 5 6.38 -22.08 8.39
C ARG A 5 5.56 -20.97 7.73
N VAL A 6 4.50 -21.36 7.03
CA VAL A 6 3.66 -20.45 6.23
C VAL A 6 2.31 -20.27 6.91
N PHE A 7 1.86 -19.01 6.99
CA PHE A 7 0.57 -18.60 7.53
C PHE A 7 -0.18 -17.82 6.45
N VAL A 8 -1.48 -18.07 6.30
CA VAL A 8 -2.28 -17.47 5.21
C VAL A 8 -3.43 -16.63 5.73
N GLU A 9 -3.72 -15.55 5.01
CA GLU A 9 -4.86 -14.65 5.17
C GLU A 9 -5.41 -14.50 6.60
N GLY A 10 -6.41 -15.32 6.97
CA GLY A 10 -7.13 -15.24 8.25
C GLY A 10 -6.23 -15.40 9.48
N GLU A 11 -5.10 -16.10 9.34
CA GLU A 11 -4.10 -16.24 10.40
C GLU A 11 -3.24 -14.98 10.59
N ASN A 12 -3.26 -14.07 9.61
CA ASN A 12 -2.44 -12.87 9.55
C ASN A 12 -3.24 -11.59 9.84
N TRP A 13 -4.54 -11.69 10.12
CA TRP A 13 -5.35 -10.53 10.46
C TRP A 13 -4.88 -9.86 11.76
N PHE A 14 -4.79 -8.53 11.75
CA PHE A 14 -4.56 -7.74 12.94
C PHE A 14 -5.19 -6.35 12.84
N GLU A 15 -5.24 -5.68 13.98
CA GLU A 15 -5.77 -4.33 14.11
C GLU A 15 -4.91 -3.50 15.04
N ILE A 16 -4.67 -2.25 14.65
CA ILE A 16 -3.96 -1.25 15.47
C ILE A 16 -4.89 -0.06 15.67
N THR A 17 -5.06 0.32 16.93
CA THR A 17 -5.73 1.57 17.27
C THR A 17 -4.71 2.70 17.36
N GLY A 18 -4.92 3.76 16.58
CA GLY A 18 -4.11 4.97 16.62
C GLY A 18 -4.20 5.65 17.98
N ARG A 19 -3.06 6.13 18.49
CA ARG A 19 -3.03 6.91 19.75
C ARG A 19 -3.31 8.40 19.50
N SER A 20 -2.83 8.91 18.38
CA SER A 20 -2.90 10.34 18.03
C SER A 20 -4.20 10.72 17.32
N PHE A 21 -4.87 9.75 16.71
CA PHE A 21 -6.11 9.94 15.97
C PHE A 21 -7.08 8.81 16.34
N SER A 22 -8.38 9.10 16.38
CA SER A 22 -9.45 8.10 16.58
C SER A 22 -9.65 7.25 15.31
N VAL A 23 -8.56 6.66 14.82
CA VAL A 23 -8.51 5.79 13.63
C VAL A 23 -7.99 4.44 14.04
N LYS A 24 -8.51 3.44 13.35
CA LYS A 24 -8.16 2.04 13.49
C LYS A 24 -7.68 1.54 12.13
N VAL A 25 -6.48 0.99 12.09
CA VAL A 25 -5.90 0.38 10.89
C VAL A 25 -6.02 -1.13 11.04
N SER A 26 -6.73 -1.76 10.10
CA SER A 26 -6.93 -3.21 10.08
C SER A 26 -6.30 -3.76 8.82
N GLU A 27 -5.49 -4.80 8.95
CA GLU A 27 -4.75 -5.38 7.84
C GLU A 27 -4.87 -6.90 7.84
N LYS A 28 -4.68 -7.50 6.66
CA LYS A 28 -4.68 -8.96 6.48
C LYS A 28 -3.70 -9.33 5.35
N PRO A 29 -2.39 -9.46 5.64
CA PRO A 29 -1.43 -9.94 4.66
C PRO A 29 -1.81 -11.33 4.12
N ASP A 30 -1.63 -11.54 2.82
CA ASP A 30 -2.02 -12.80 2.16
C ASP A 30 -1.19 -13.96 2.69
N ILE A 31 0.14 -13.77 2.78
CA ILE A 31 1.07 -14.78 3.24
C ILE A 31 2.11 -14.17 4.18
N VAL A 32 2.37 -14.88 5.29
CA VAL A 32 3.53 -14.65 6.14
C VAL A 32 4.32 -15.95 6.22
N ALA A 33 5.55 -15.95 5.72
CA ALA A 33 6.43 -17.12 5.72
C ALA A 33 7.61 -16.85 6.65
N ILE A 34 7.85 -17.72 7.64
CA ILE A 34 8.90 -17.54 8.66
C ILE A 34 9.84 -18.75 8.67
N ALA A 35 11.15 -18.49 8.66
CA ALA A 35 12.19 -19.50 8.86
C ALA A 35 13.36 -18.89 9.64
N ASN A 36 13.77 -19.53 10.73
CA ASN A 36 14.82 -19.02 11.62
C ASN A 36 14.51 -17.59 12.10
N HIS A 37 15.40 -16.63 11.79
CA HIS A 37 15.26 -15.20 12.11
C HIS A 37 14.81 -14.34 10.93
N GLN A 38 14.40 -14.97 9.82
CA GLN A 38 13.96 -14.29 8.61
C GLN A 38 12.48 -14.55 8.36
N GLY A 39 11.83 -13.60 7.71
CA GLY A 39 10.48 -13.81 7.22
C GLY A 39 10.17 -13.02 5.96
N PHE A 40 9.14 -13.48 5.25
CA PHE A 40 8.55 -12.77 4.13
C PHE A 40 7.11 -12.42 4.45
N VAL A 41 6.71 -11.20 4.08
CA VAL A 41 5.31 -10.82 4.01
C VAL A 41 4.96 -10.62 2.55
N GLU A 42 3.97 -11.37 2.06
CA GLU A 42 3.59 -11.37 0.65
C GLU A 42 2.19 -10.84 0.43
N ASP A 43 2.04 -10.20 -0.72
CA ASP A 43 0.78 -9.75 -1.28
C ASP A 43 0.67 -10.30 -2.71
N CYS A 44 -0.34 -11.13 -2.94
CA CYS A 44 -0.54 -11.89 -4.16
C CYS A 44 -1.50 -11.15 -5.09
N LYS A 45 -1.05 -10.82 -6.29
CA LYS A 45 -1.83 -10.06 -7.28
C LYS A 45 -2.14 -10.91 -8.51
N THR A 46 -3.34 -10.74 -9.04
CA THR A 46 -3.79 -11.40 -10.29
C THR A 46 -3.79 -10.46 -11.50
N GLY A 47 -3.64 -9.15 -11.27
CA GLY A 47 -3.73 -8.11 -12.28
C GLY A 47 -2.39 -7.56 -12.75
N ARG A 48 -2.44 -6.41 -13.42
CA ARG A 48 -1.24 -5.63 -13.80
C ARG A 48 -0.63 -4.98 -12.56
N LYS A 49 0.69 -4.81 -12.58
CA LYS A 49 1.47 -4.14 -11.55
C LYS A 49 0.97 -2.71 -11.33
N LYS A 50 0.75 -2.31 -10.08
CA LYS A 50 0.38 -0.95 -9.69
C LYS A 50 1.27 -0.44 -8.58
N ASN A 51 1.48 0.89 -8.53
CA ASN A 51 2.20 1.52 -7.43
C ASN A 51 1.48 1.34 -6.08
N SER A 52 0.15 1.23 -6.07
CA SER A 52 -0.61 0.93 -4.85
C SER A 52 -0.20 -0.39 -4.19
N ASP A 53 0.22 -1.38 -5.00
CA ASP A 53 0.59 -2.70 -4.51
C ASP A 53 1.90 -2.61 -3.71
N LEU A 54 2.84 -1.76 -4.15
CA LEU A 54 4.07 -1.45 -3.39
C LEU A 54 3.72 -0.88 -2.01
N TYR A 55 2.85 0.13 -1.95
CA TYR A 55 2.46 0.75 -0.69
C TYR A 55 1.78 -0.24 0.26
N GLN A 56 0.99 -1.20 -0.26
CA GLN A 56 0.38 -2.25 0.56
C GLN A 56 1.44 -3.06 1.31
N VAL A 57 2.49 -3.51 0.60
CA VAL A 57 3.58 -4.29 1.22
C VAL A 57 4.42 -3.43 2.17
N LEU A 58 4.68 -2.16 1.85
CA LEU A 58 5.38 -1.26 2.77
C LEU A 58 4.60 -1.03 4.06
N ILE A 59 3.26 -0.91 3.99
CA ILE A 59 2.38 -0.84 5.16
C ILE A 59 2.48 -2.14 5.98
N TYR A 60 2.49 -3.30 5.32
CA TYR A 60 2.69 -4.57 6.02
C TYR A 60 4.03 -4.63 6.74
N LEU A 61 5.13 -4.25 6.08
CA LEU A 61 6.46 -4.23 6.70
C LEU A 61 6.55 -3.26 7.88
N LEU A 62 5.80 -2.16 7.84
CA LEU A 62 5.70 -1.22 8.96
C LEU A 62 4.93 -1.82 10.16
N LEU A 63 3.81 -2.51 9.90
CA LEU A 63 2.83 -2.85 10.93
C LEU A 63 2.91 -4.29 11.44
N VAL A 64 3.31 -5.25 10.60
CA VAL A 64 3.41 -6.67 10.99
C VAL A 64 4.37 -6.92 12.17
N PRO A 65 5.58 -6.32 12.24
CA PRO A 65 6.51 -6.55 13.35
C PRO A 65 5.96 -6.15 14.72
N ILE A 66 5.06 -5.16 14.75
CA ILE A 66 4.48 -4.64 16.00
C ILE A 66 3.16 -5.30 16.36
N SER A 67 2.42 -5.82 15.36
CA SER A 67 1.08 -6.38 15.55
C SER A 67 1.02 -7.88 15.66
N ILE A 68 1.89 -8.61 14.94
CA ILE A 68 1.88 -10.07 14.92
C ILE A 68 3.03 -10.59 15.79
N GLN A 69 2.70 -11.20 16.93
CA GLN A 69 3.69 -11.62 17.93
C GLN A 69 4.80 -12.53 17.38
N ARG A 70 4.47 -13.45 16.47
CA ARG A 70 5.44 -14.35 15.82
C ARG A 70 6.42 -13.65 14.87
N CYS A 71 6.10 -12.43 14.44
CA CYS A 71 6.93 -11.64 13.53
C CYS A 71 7.82 -10.62 14.25
N ARG A 72 7.68 -10.48 15.57
CA ARG A 72 8.44 -9.50 16.35
C ARG A 72 9.93 -9.88 16.37
N GLY A 73 10.78 -8.94 15.95
CA GLY A 73 12.23 -9.10 15.94
C GLY A 73 12.78 -9.95 14.78
N LEU A 74 11.95 -10.34 13.81
CA LEU A 74 12.41 -10.96 12.58
C LEU A 74 12.96 -9.91 11.61
N ASP A 75 13.92 -10.32 10.78
CA ASP A 75 14.29 -9.61 9.56
C ASP A 75 13.24 -9.92 8.49
N LEU A 76 12.24 -9.04 8.37
CA LEU A 76 11.14 -9.19 7.43
C LEU A 76 11.46 -8.51 6.10
N GLN A 77 11.22 -9.23 5.01
CA GLN A 77 11.27 -8.69 3.65
C GLN A 77 9.87 -8.75 3.02
N GLY A 78 9.57 -7.81 2.13
CA GLY A 78 8.29 -7.76 1.44
C GLY A 78 8.37 -8.44 0.08
N ARG A 79 7.28 -9.06 -0.37
CA ARG A 79 7.18 -9.59 -1.73
C ARG A 79 5.83 -9.29 -2.36
N LEU A 80 5.87 -8.81 -3.59
CA LEU A 80 4.71 -8.77 -4.47
C LEU A 80 4.78 -9.96 -5.43
N VAL A 81 3.77 -10.82 -5.39
CA VAL A 81 3.73 -12.03 -6.20
C VAL A 81 2.68 -11.86 -7.30
N TYR A 82 3.13 -11.80 -8.55
CA TYR A 82 2.30 -11.74 -9.74
C TYR A 82 2.42 -13.06 -10.53
N PRO A 83 1.51 -13.33 -11.49
CA PRO A 83 1.62 -14.53 -12.33
C PRO A 83 2.90 -14.54 -13.18
N ASP A 84 3.46 -13.37 -13.49
CA ASP A 84 4.66 -13.19 -14.30
C ASP A 84 5.96 -13.13 -13.48
N GLY A 85 5.88 -13.15 -12.14
CA GLY A 85 7.06 -13.19 -11.29
C GLY A 85 6.88 -12.54 -9.92
N VAL A 86 7.99 -12.50 -9.19
CA VAL A 86 8.07 -11.96 -7.83
C VAL A 86 8.89 -10.69 -7.83
N MET A 87 8.39 -9.65 -7.18
CA MET A 87 9.12 -8.41 -6.93
C MET A 87 9.43 -8.32 -5.43
N GLU A 88 10.71 -8.26 -5.10
CA GLU A 88 11.17 -8.12 -3.72
C GLU A 88 11.16 -6.65 -3.30
N ILE A 89 10.61 -6.39 -2.11
CA ILE A 89 10.53 -5.07 -1.48
C ILE A 89 11.40 -5.11 -0.23
N GLN A 90 12.40 -4.23 -0.19
CA GLN A 90 13.34 -4.17 0.90
C GLN A 90 12.76 -3.40 2.08
N ALA A 91 13.02 -3.87 3.31
CA ALA A 91 12.53 -3.24 4.53
C ALA A 91 13.10 -1.85 4.80
N ASP A 92 14.26 -1.53 4.22
CA ASP A 92 14.89 -0.20 4.34
C ASP A 92 14.07 0.92 3.67
N GLN A 93 13.17 0.58 2.75
CA GLN A 93 12.19 1.50 2.16
C GLN A 93 11.14 1.98 3.18
N VAL A 94 11.00 1.30 4.33
CA VAL A 94 10.18 1.77 5.47
C VAL A 94 11.00 2.75 6.32
N ASP A 95 11.48 3.81 5.67
CA ASP A 95 12.25 4.87 6.29
C ASP A 95 11.36 5.91 7.01
N GLU A 96 11.97 6.95 7.58
CA GLU A 96 11.20 8.01 8.23
C GLU A 96 10.32 8.81 7.25
N GLY A 97 10.75 8.97 6.00
CA GLY A 97 9.96 9.65 4.97
C GLY A 97 8.67 8.88 4.65
N PHE A 98 8.74 7.56 4.53
CA PHE A 98 7.57 6.70 4.39
C PHE A 98 6.67 6.77 5.63
N LYS A 99 7.24 6.71 6.84
CA LYS A 99 6.46 6.80 8.09
C LYS A 99 5.74 8.15 8.22
N GLU A 100 6.37 9.25 7.80
CA GLU A 100 5.74 10.57 7.74
C GLU A 100 4.59 10.61 6.74
N GLN A 101 4.78 10.06 5.53
CA GLN A 101 3.71 9.93 4.53
C GLN A 101 2.53 9.12 5.08
N PHE A 102 2.80 7.98 5.70
CA PHE A 102 1.78 7.14 6.31
C PHE A 102 1.01 7.89 7.42
N ARG A 103 1.71 8.56 8.33
CA ARG A 103 1.08 9.38 9.39
C ARG A 103 0.25 10.52 8.78
N GLY A 104 0.74 11.19 7.74
CA GLY A 104 0.02 12.26 7.04
C GLY A 104 -1.25 11.76 6.35
N ALA A 105 -1.21 10.58 5.74
CA ALA A 105 -2.38 9.94 5.15
C ALA A 105 -3.43 9.62 6.23
N ILE A 106 -3.03 9.01 7.35
CA ILE A 106 -3.93 8.74 8.48
C ILE A 106 -4.52 10.02 9.06
N ALA A 107 -3.71 11.06 9.26
CA ALA A 107 -4.19 12.36 9.74
C ALA A 107 -5.25 12.94 8.80
N THR A 108 -5.01 12.90 7.49
CA THR A 108 -5.95 13.35 6.46
C THR A 108 -7.26 12.56 6.50
N LEU A 109 -7.19 11.23 6.58
CA LEU A 109 -8.37 10.35 6.63
C LEU A 109 -9.16 10.49 7.94
N SER A 110 -8.49 10.87 9.03
CA SER A 110 -9.12 11.08 10.35
C SER A 110 -9.78 12.44 10.51
N ASN A 111 -9.58 13.37 9.57
CA ASN A 111 -10.06 14.73 9.67
C ASN A 111 -11.56 14.82 9.32
N SER A 112 -12.30 15.65 10.04
CA SER A 112 -13.70 15.96 9.71
C SER A 112 -13.84 16.82 8.46
N THR A 113 -12.78 17.53 8.08
CA THR A 113 -12.73 18.31 6.84
C THR A 113 -12.24 17.42 5.70
N PRO A 114 -13.03 17.24 4.62
CA PRO A 114 -12.62 16.45 3.47
C PRO A 114 -11.33 16.97 2.84
N ALA A 115 -10.50 16.05 2.34
CA ALA A 115 -9.30 16.41 1.60
C ALA A 115 -9.64 17.25 0.36
N ARG A 116 -8.73 18.17 0.00
CA ARG A 116 -8.84 18.93 -1.25
C ARG A 116 -8.88 17.96 -2.42
N LYS A 117 -9.90 18.09 -3.26
CA LYS A 117 -10.00 17.33 -4.51
C LYS A 117 -8.96 17.84 -5.49
N VAL A 118 -8.30 16.92 -6.16
CA VAL A 118 -7.28 17.21 -7.18
C VAL A 118 -7.63 16.38 -8.42
N PRO A 119 -8.69 16.75 -9.16
CA PRO A 119 -9.17 15.92 -10.25
C PRO A 119 -8.16 15.90 -11.40
N SER A 120 -7.95 14.71 -11.96
CA SER A 120 -7.15 14.51 -13.16
C SER A 120 -7.91 13.59 -14.10
N TYR A 121 -7.84 13.83 -15.42
CA TYR A 121 -8.47 12.92 -16.38
C TYR A 121 -7.99 11.47 -16.20
N GLN A 122 -6.71 11.28 -15.86
CA GLN A 122 -6.11 9.96 -15.70
C GLN A 122 -6.70 9.17 -14.53
N GLU A 123 -7.04 9.83 -13.42
CA GLU A 123 -7.67 9.19 -12.26
C GLU A 123 -9.20 9.19 -12.36
N CYS A 124 -9.79 10.31 -12.78
CA CYS A 124 -11.25 10.44 -12.91
C CYS A 124 -11.83 9.38 -13.83
N ARG A 125 -11.19 9.04 -14.95
CA ARG A 125 -11.69 8.01 -15.88
C ARG A 125 -11.82 6.60 -15.25
N TYR A 126 -11.16 6.35 -14.12
CA TYR A 126 -11.22 5.09 -13.37
C TYR A 126 -11.97 5.21 -12.03
N CYS A 127 -12.43 6.41 -11.68
CA CYS A 127 -13.18 6.65 -10.45
C CYS A 127 -14.64 6.23 -10.61
N ASP A 128 -15.17 5.44 -9.68
CA ASP A 128 -16.56 4.98 -9.69
C ASP A 128 -17.57 6.05 -9.26
N ILE A 129 -17.10 7.20 -8.75
CA ILE A 129 -17.96 8.33 -8.38
C ILE A 129 -18.38 9.06 -9.66
N SER A 130 -19.68 9.04 -9.95
CA SER A 130 -20.25 9.70 -11.13
C SER A 130 -20.23 11.23 -11.00
N ALA A 131 -20.35 11.92 -12.14
CA ALA A 131 -20.41 13.39 -12.19
C ALA A 131 -21.56 13.99 -11.37
N GLN A 132 -22.63 13.21 -11.10
CA GLN A 132 -23.73 13.61 -10.22
C GLN A 132 -23.27 13.84 -8.78
N TYR A 133 -22.26 13.07 -8.32
CA TYR A 133 -21.74 13.13 -6.96
C TYR A 133 -20.35 13.78 -6.86
N CYS A 134 -19.69 14.01 -8.00
CA CYS A 134 -18.44 14.75 -8.08
C CYS A 134 -18.50 15.76 -9.23
N SER A 135 -18.86 17.01 -8.90
CA SER A 135 -18.91 18.12 -9.86
C SER A 135 -17.56 18.51 -10.47
N GLU A 136 -16.46 18.06 -9.86
CA GLU A 136 -15.08 18.36 -10.26
C GLU A 136 -14.48 17.26 -11.15
N ARG A 137 -15.25 16.21 -11.44
CA ARG A 137 -14.81 15.09 -12.28
C ARG A 137 -14.41 15.57 -13.68
N VAL A 138 -13.27 15.10 -14.16
CA VAL A 138 -12.75 15.41 -15.51
C VAL A 138 -12.96 14.21 -16.42
N ASP A 139 -13.96 14.30 -17.31
CA ASP A 139 -14.30 13.23 -18.27
C ASP A 139 -13.64 13.42 -19.65
N ALA A 140 -13.22 14.64 -19.99
CA ALA A 140 -12.53 14.92 -21.24
C ALA A 140 -11.01 14.80 -21.06
N LYS A 141 -10.35 14.11 -22.00
CA LYS A 141 -8.89 14.12 -22.08
C LYS A 141 -8.46 15.55 -22.44
N PRO A 142 -7.61 16.22 -21.64
CA PRO A 142 -7.09 17.52 -22.02
C PRO A 142 -6.29 17.40 -23.31
N ASP A 143 -6.44 18.37 -24.21
CA ASP A 143 -5.60 18.48 -25.38
C ASP A 143 -4.14 18.62 -24.92
N GLN A 144 -3.28 17.79 -25.49
CA GLN A 144 -1.85 17.92 -25.24
C GLN A 144 -1.35 19.03 -26.14
N ASP A 145 -1.14 20.23 -25.58
CA ASP A 145 -0.25 21.22 -26.17
C ASP A 145 1.18 20.66 -26.07
N LEU A 146 1.51 19.76 -26.99
CA LEU A 146 2.88 19.35 -27.24
C LEU A 146 3.55 20.54 -27.92
N GLU A 147 4.12 21.45 -27.13
CA GLU A 147 5.16 22.33 -27.65
C GLU A 147 6.20 21.43 -28.31
N LYS A 148 6.37 21.60 -29.62
CA LYS A 148 7.44 20.92 -30.35
C LYS A 148 8.74 21.41 -29.75
N HIS A 149 9.41 20.54 -29.01
CA HIS A 149 10.76 20.78 -28.55
C HIS A 149 11.74 20.06 -29.49
N ASP A 150 12.91 20.64 -29.71
CA ASP A 150 13.97 20.06 -30.55
C ASP A 150 14.90 19.13 -29.74
N LEU A 151 14.40 18.56 -28.64
CA LEU A 151 15.19 17.64 -27.80
C LEU A 151 15.41 16.26 -28.44
N PHE A 152 14.68 15.93 -29.52
CA PHE A 152 14.86 14.73 -30.35
C PHE A 152 14.55 15.03 -31.82
#